data_AF-A0A699SVS1-F1
#
_entry.id   AF-A0A699SVS1-F1
#
_cell.length_a   1.000
_cell.length_b   1.000
_cell.length_c   1.000
_cell.angle_alpha   90.00
_cell.angle_beta   90.00
_cell.angle_gamma   90.00
#
_symmetry.space_group_name_H-M   'P 1'
#
loop_
_entity.id
_entity.type
_entity.pdbx_description
1 polymer ?
#
loop_
_entity_poly.entity_id
_entity_poly.type
_entity_poly.pdbx_seq_one_letter_code
_entity_poly.pdbx_strand_id
1 'polypeptide(L)' 'ALDLKPNYVRAWANMGISYANQGMYEDSIRYYVRALAMNPKADNAWQYLRISLSCVSRNDMIEACDSRNLDVLQKEFPL' A
#
# COMPACT_ATOMS: atom_id res chain seq x y z
N ALA A 1 1.71 -8.37 -19.72
CA ALA A 1 1.23 -9.41 -18.78
C ALA A 1 0.66 -8.78 -17.50
N LEU A 2 -0.48 -8.08 -17.57
CA LEU A 2 -1.08 -7.39 -16.40
C LEU A 2 -2.62 -7.36 -16.41
N ASP A 3 -3.28 -8.27 -17.14
CA ASP A 3 -4.76 -8.43 -17.12
C ASP A 3 -5.25 -9.50 -16.14
N LEU A 4 -4.42 -9.86 -15.14
CA LEU A 4 -4.82 -10.80 -14.10
C LEU A 4 -5.66 -10.07 -13.04
N LYS A 5 -6.91 -9.77 -13.42
CA LYS A 5 -8.05 -9.39 -12.58
C LYS A 5 -7.88 -8.09 -11.77
N PRO A 6 -8.29 -6.93 -12.32
CA PRO A 6 -8.42 -5.67 -11.59
C PRO A 6 -9.21 -5.77 -10.27
N ASN A 7 -10.09 -6.77 -10.17
CA ASN A 7 -10.87 -7.06 -8.97
C ASN A 7 -9.99 -7.47 -7.78
N TYR A 8 -8.85 -8.11 -8.02
CA TYR A 8 -7.96 -8.55 -6.94
C TYR A 8 -7.16 -7.37 -6.36
N VAL A 9 -6.71 -6.44 -7.21
CA VAL A 9 -6.09 -5.17 -6.78
C VAL A 9 -7.04 -4.40 -5.86
N ARG A 10 -8.30 -4.24 -6.29
CA ARG A 10 -9.32 -3.56 -5.47
C ARG A 10 -9.59 -4.29 -4.16
N ALA A 11 -9.59 -5.62 -4.16
CA ALA A 11 -9.78 -6.39 -2.93
C ALA A 11 -8.68 -6.11 -1.89
N TRP A 12 -7.41 -6.11 -2.29
CA TRP A 12 -6.30 -5.79 -1.38
C TRP A 12 -6.33 -4.33 -0.91
N ALA A 13 -6.62 -3.39 -1.81
CA ALA A 13 -6.78 -1.99 -1.41
C ALA A 13 -7.91 -1.81 -0.40
N ASN A 14 -9.05 -2.51 -0.60
CA ASN A 14 -10.17 -2.48 0.33
C ASN A 14 -9.84 -3.15 1.68
N MET A 15 -9.04 -4.21 1.69
CA MET A 15 -8.51 -4.76 2.94
C MET A 15 -7.66 -3.73 3.68
N GLY A 16 -6.74 -3.07 2.99
CA GLY A 16 -5.96 -1.98 3.57
C GLY A 16 -6.84 -0.88 4.17
N ILE A 17 -7.89 -0.46 3.46
CA ILE A 17 -8.86 0.54 3.94
C ILE A 17 -9.57 0.04 5.20
N SER A 18 -9.98 -1.23 5.22
CA SER A 18 -10.66 -1.82 6.38
C SER A 18 -9.76 -1.89 7.61
N TYR A 19 -8.47 -2.18 7.44
CA TYR A 19 -7.50 -2.16 8.55
C TYR A 19 -7.22 -0.73 9.02
N ALA A 20 -7.04 0.22 8.09
CA ALA A 20 -6.84 1.63 8.42
C ALA A 20 -8.04 2.21 9.19
N ASN A 21 -9.27 1.86 8.80
CA ASN A 21 -10.48 2.28 9.50
C ASN A 21 -10.60 1.71 10.92
N GLN A 22 -9.93 0.59 11.20
CA GLN A 22 -9.82 0.01 12.54
C GLN A 22 -8.64 0.59 13.34
N GLY A 23 -7.88 1.54 12.78
CA GLY A 23 -6.67 2.09 13.37
C GLY A 23 -5.45 1.18 13.26
N MET A 24 -5.57 0.05 12.56
CA MET A 24 -4.50 -0.93 12.35
C MET A 24 -3.64 -0.50 11.14
N TYR A 25 -2.92 0.59 11.31
CA TYR A 25 -2.17 1.22 10.21
C TYR A 25 -0.93 0.42 9.78
N GLU A 26 -0.26 -0.32 10.68
CA GLU A 26 0.85 -1.20 10.25
C GLU A 26 0.38 -2.31 9.31
N ASP A 27 -0.79 -2.90 9.56
CA ASP A 27 -1.36 -3.93 8.70
C ASP A 27 -1.86 -3.35 7.38
N SER A 28 -2.50 -2.17 7.42
CA SER A 28 -3.00 -1.53 6.20
C SER A 28 -1.90 -1.28 5.18
N ILE A 29 -0.71 -0.87 5.64
CA ILE A 29 0.48 -0.66 4.81
C ILE A 29 0.80 -1.90 3.97
N ARG A 30 0.86 -3.09 4.58
CA ARG A 30 1.20 -4.34 3.89
C ARG A 30 0.20 -4.64 2.76
N TYR A 31 -1.10 -4.43 3.02
CA TYR A 31 -2.14 -4.65 2.03
C TYR A 31 -2.10 -3.62 0.88
N TYR A 32 -1.79 -2.35 1.16
CA TYR A 32 -1.59 -1.35 0.11
C TYR A 32 -0.37 -1.65 -0.75
N VAL A 33 0.75 -2.02 -0.13
CA VAL A 33 1.97 -2.43 -0.84
C VAL A 33 1.68 -3.64 -1.74
N ARG A 34 0.91 -4.62 -1.25
CA ARG A 34 0.47 -5.77 -2.05
C ARG A 34 -0.42 -5.37 -3.23
N ALA A 35 -1.36 -4.45 -3.02
CA ALA A 35 -2.21 -3.94 -4.10
C ALA A 35 -1.37 -3.26 -5.19
N LEU A 36 -0.40 -2.44 -4.79
CA LEU A 36 0.50 -1.71 -5.68
C LEU A 36 1.50 -2.63 -6.40
N ALA A 37 1.95 -3.71 -5.77
CA ALA A 37 2.78 -4.73 -6.42
C ALA A 37 2.08 -5.37 -7.63
N MET A 38 0.74 -5.45 -7.59
CA MET A 38 -0.06 -5.97 -8.71
C MET A 38 -0.48 -4.88 -9.70
N ASN A 39 -0.72 -3.66 -9.23
CA ASN A 39 -0.97 -2.51 -10.10
C ASN A 39 -0.31 -1.23 -9.55
N PRO A 40 0.90 -0.90 -10.01
CA PRO A 40 1.62 0.30 -9.58
C PRO A 40 0.94 1.61 -9.99
N LYS A 41 -0.05 1.57 -10.90
CA LYS A 41 -0.80 2.73 -11.38
C LYS A 41 -2.02 3.06 -10.51
N ALA A 42 -2.25 2.32 -9.42
CA ALA A 42 -3.35 2.59 -8.50
C ALA A 42 -3.01 3.79 -7.59
N ASP A 43 -3.25 5.01 -8.07
CA ASP A 43 -2.92 6.26 -7.35
C ASP A 43 -3.61 6.38 -5.98
N ASN A 44 -4.82 5.84 -5.85
CA ASN A 44 -5.53 5.77 -4.58
C ASN A 44 -4.78 4.94 -3.53
N ALA A 45 -4.20 3.80 -3.92
CA ALA A 45 -3.44 2.95 -3.01
C ALA A 45 -2.14 3.64 -2.55
N TRP A 46 -1.48 4.43 -3.42
CA TRP A 46 -0.34 5.27 -3.03
C TRP A 46 -0.73 6.33 -1.98
N GLN A 47 -1.86 7.00 -2.17
CA GLN A 47 -2.35 7.99 -1.20
C GLN A 47 -2.65 7.36 0.16
N TYR A 48 -3.34 6.22 0.18
CA TYR A 48 -3.66 5.54 1.43
C TYR A 48 -2.43 4.95 2.12
N LEU A 49 -1.46 4.44 1.36
CA LEU A 49 -0.16 4.01 1.89
C LEU A 49 0.54 5.18 2.59
N ARG A 50 0.62 6.34 1.93
CA ARG A 50 1.26 7.54 2.49
C ARG A 50 0.60 8.02 3.78
N ILE A 51 -0.74 8.00 3.83
CA ILE A 51 -1.50 8.34 5.04
C ILE A 51 -1.16 7.35 6.15
N SER A 52 -1.19 6.05 5.87
CA SER A 52 -0.93 5.01 6.87
C SER A 52 0.50 5.10 7.42
N LEU A 53 1.50 5.32 6.55
CA LEU A 53 2.89 5.58 6.95
C LEU A 53 3.02 6.81 7.86
N SER A 54 2.27 7.88 7.56
CA SER A 54 2.24 9.10 8.38
C SER A 54 1.62 8.82 9.75
N CYS A 55 0.54 8.02 9.82
CA CYS A 55 -0.12 7.65 11.07
C CYS A 55 0.79 6.85 12.02
N VAL A 56 1.66 5.99 11.47
CA VAL A 56 2.65 5.22 12.27
C VAL A 56 4.00 5.92 12.40
N SER A 57 4.11 7.18 11.98
CA SER A 57 5.36 7.97 11.99
C SER A 57 6.55 7.33 11.26
N ARG A 58 6.29 6.49 10.25
CA ARG A 58 7.31 5.86 9.37
C ARG A 58 7.79 6.85 8.30
N ASN A 59 8.40 7.94 8.77
CA ASN A 59 8.93 9.01 7.92
C ASN A 59 10.06 8.54 6.98
N ASP A 60 10.78 7.50 7.39
CA ASP A 60 11.83 6.83 6.63
C ASP A 60 11.32 6.21 5.31
N MET A 61 10.03 5.88 5.22
CA MET A 61 9.42 5.26 4.05
C MET A 61 8.58 6.22 3.21
N ILE A 62 8.42 7.48 3.64
CA ILE A 62 7.62 8.48 2.90
C ILE A 62 8.29 8.81 1.56
N GLU A 63 9.61 8.97 1.52
CA GLU A 63 10.33 9.21 0.27
C GLU A 63 10.19 8.03 -0.71
N ALA A 64 10.27 6.79 -0.21
CA ALA A 64 10.03 5.60 -1.02
C ALA A 64 8.59 5.54 -1.56
N CYS A 65 7.61 5.98 -0.76
CA CYS A 65 6.22 6.09 -1.19
C CYS A 65 6.02 7.18 -2.26
N ASP A 66 6.58 8.38 -2.06
CA ASP A 66 6.42 9.52 -2.95
C ASP A 66 7.15 9.31 -4.30
N SER A 67 8.30 8.64 -4.27
CA SER A 67 9.04 8.19 -5.46
C SER A 67 8.49 6.92 -6.12
N ARG A 68 7.43 6.32 -5.54
CA ARG A 68 6.81 5.07 -5.98
C ARG A 68 7.79 3.89 -6.07
N ASN A 69 8.78 3.84 -5.17
CA ASN A 69 9.79 2.82 -5.12
C ASN A 69 9.26 1.53 -4.46
N LEU A 70 8.59 0.70 -5.26
CA LEU A 70 7.98 -0.55 -4.77
C LEU A 70 8.99 -1.58 -4.29
N ASP A 71 10.22 -1.59 -4.80
CA ASP A 71 11.20 -2.60 -4.42
C ASP A 71 11.61 -2.46 -2.95
N VAL A 72 11.75 -1.22 -2.47
CA VAL A 72 12.02 -0.93 -1.05
C VAL A 72 10.79 -1.26 -0.21
N LEU A 73 9.62 -0.79 -0.64
CA LEU A 73 8.38 -0.96 0.12
C LEU A 73 7.97 -2.43 0.27
N GLN A 74 8.18 -3.27 -0.75
CA GLN A 74 7.88 -4.71 -0.68
C GLN A 74 8.84 -5.46 0.23
N LYS A 75 10.11 -5.05 0.29
CA LYS A 75 11.10 -5.65 1.20
C LYS A 75 10.80 -5.30 2.65
N GLU A 76 10.42 -4.05 2.89
CA GLU A 76 10.14 -3.54 4.23
C GLU A 76 8.78 -4.03 4.75
N PHE A 77 7.77 -4.12 3.87
CA PHE A 77 6.40 -4.47 4.23
C PHE A 77 5.91 -5.70 3.45
N PRO A 78 6.50 -6.89 3.66
CA PRO A 78 5.99 -8.11 3.07
C PRO A 78 4.60 -8.44 3.62
N LEU A 79 3.74 -8.97 2.76
CA LEU A 79 2.49 -9.59 3.18
C LEU A 79 2.75 -10.96 3.80
#